data_AF-X0XM27-F1
#
_entry.id   AF-X0XM27-F1
#
_cell.length_a   1.000
_cell.length_b   1.000
_cell.length_c   1.000
_cell.angle_alpha   90.00
_cell.angle_beta   90.00
_cell.angle_gamma   90.00
#
_symmetry.space_group_name_H-M   'P 1'
#
loop_
_entity.id
_entity.type
_entity.pdbx_description
1 polymer ?
#
loop_
_entity_poly.entity_id
_entity_poly.type
_entity_poly.pdbx_seq_one_letter_code
_entity_poly.pdbx_strand_id
1 'polypeptide(L)'
;YSAMRGQADVVKLVGFANQVTDSISMIELMVKADSPVIAIAMGAAGMMTRLMAPCFDACLLTYASSTPTTGTAPGQITVREMIDRFGVDRVSTDTEIDVHLYTKPTQEPAVLAICRGTGERLHVPAQVDPEQVGTVAKTLDQLSPRIRATLFQPHP
;
A
#
# COMPACT_ATOMS: atom_id res chain seq x y z
N TYR A 1 -7.27 15.43 8.27
CA TYR A 1 -8.54 14.70 8.15
C TYR A 1 -9.62 15.31 9.03
N SER A 2 -9.47 15.32 10.37
CA SER A 2 -10.53 15.75 11.31
C SER A 2 -11.09 17.15 11.10
N ALA A 3 -10.26 18.11 10.64
CA ALA A 3 -10.74 19.45 10.31
C ALA A 3 -11.62 19.49 9.04
N MET A 4 -11.48 18.52 8.14
CA MET A 4 -12.19 18.47 6.85
C MET A 4 -13.36 17.48 6.85
N ARG A 5 -13.33 16.45 7.70
CA ARG A 5 -14.42 15.47 7.79
C ARG A 5 -15.72 16.20 8.19
N GLY A 6 -16.77 16.05 7.39
CA GLY A 6 -18.04 16.78 7.56
C GLY A 6 -18.13 18.14 6.86
N GLN A 7 -17.07 18.61 6.20
CA GLN A 7 -17.10 19.80 5.33
C GLN A 7 -17.04 19.44 3.83
N ALA A 8 -16.83 18.17 3.50
CA ALA A 8 -16.76 17.65 2.13
C ALA A 8 -17.36 16.25 2.07
N ASP A 9 -17.93 15.89 0.92
CA ASP A 9 -18.44 14.53 0.65
C ASP A 9 -17.31 13.50 0.60
N VAL A 10 -16.12 13.93 0.14
CA VAL A 10 -14.92 13.10 0.04
C VAL A 10 -13.69 13.93 0.41
N VAL A 11 -12.90 13.47 1.37
CA VAL A 11 -11.63 14.11 1.72
C VAL A 11 -10.48 13.47 0.95
N LYS A 12 -9.83 14.24 0.07
CA LYS A 12 -8.61 13.80 -0.64
C LYS A 12 -7.35 14.30 0.06
N LEU A 13 -6.54 13.39 0.58
CA LEU A 13 -5.27 13.67 1.23
C LEU A 13 -4.15 12.94 0.48
N VAL A 14 -3.21 13.72 -0.05
CA VAL A 14 -2.10 13.20 -0.85
C VAL A 14 -0.79 13.70 -0.27
N GLY A 15 0.08 12.78 0.13
CA GLY A 15 1.46 13.06 0.57
C GLY A 15 2.50 12.58 -0.45
N PHE A 16 3.77 12.82 -0.15
CA PHE A 16 4.89 12.21 -0.86
C PHE A 16 5.67 11.33 0.13
N ALA A 17 5.87 10.06 -0.21
CA ALA A 17 6.64 9.13 0.60
C ALA A 17 8.05 8.99 0.02
N ASN A 18 9.04 9.44 0.80
CA ASN A 18 10.46 9.21 0.52
C ASN A 18 10.89 7.83 1.00
N GLN A 19 10.27 7.35 2.10
CA GLN A 19 10.50 6.04 2.70
C GLN A 19 9.18 5.42 3.16
N VAL A 20 9.18 4.11 3.42
CA VAL A 20 7.96 3.35 3.77
C VAL A 20 7.24 3.90 5.01
N THR A 21 7.97 4.44 5.98
CA THR A 21 7.35 5.02 7.18
C THR A 21 6.45 6.21 6.86
N ASP A 22 6.72 6.96 5.77
CA ASP A 22 5.87 8.09 5.36
C ASP A 22 4.49 7.62 4.87
N SER A 23 4.42 6.39 4.35
CA SER A 23 3.18 5.76 3.90
C SER A 23 2.30 5.29 5.07
N ILE A 24 2.89 5.03 6.24
CA ILE A 24 2.17 4.52 7.42
C ILE A 24 1.08 5.50 7.86
N SER A 25 1.34 6.82 7.86
CA SER A 25 0.32 7.80 8.24
C SER A 25 -0.88 7.83 7.29
N MET A 26 -0.68 7.49 6.00
CA MET A 26 -1.81 7.34 5.07
C MET A 26 -2.59 6.05 5.34
N ILE A 27 -1.92 4.94 5.65
CA ILE A 27 -2.59 3.67 5.99
C ILE A 27 -3.37 3.81 7.31
N GLU A 28 -2.79 4.47 8.30
CA GLU A 28 -3.47 4.79 9.56
C GLU A 28 -4.73 5.62 9.33
N LEU A 29 -4.67 6.59 8.40
CA LEU A 29 -5.84 7.35 7.98
C LEU A 29 -6.89 6.44 7.32
N MET A 30 -6.51 5.54 6.43
CA MET A 30 -7.46 4.61 5.78
C MET A 30 -8.19 3.74 6.81
N VAL A 31 -7.45 3.26 7.82
CA VAL A 31 -8.00 2.44 8.91
C VAL A 31 -8.98 3.21 9.78
N LYS A 32 -8.68 4.48 10.08
CA LYS A 32 -9.45 5.30 11.04
C LYS A 32 -10.53 6.15 10.39
N ALA A 33 -10.54 6.27 9.07
CA ALA A 33 -11.51 7.10 8.37
C ALA A 33 -12.94 6.56 8.57
N ASP A 34 -13.84 7.48 8.93
CA ASP A 34 -15.26 7.23 9.19
C ASP A 34 -16.17 7.99 8.20
N SER A 35 -15.58 8.56 7.17
CA SER A 35 -16.24 9.21 6.03
C SER A 35 -15.41 8.96 4.77
N PRO A 36 -15.98 9.10 3.55
CA PRO A 36 -15.25 8.82 2.32
C PRO A 36 -13.92 9.60 2.20
N VAL A 37 -12.84 8.88 1.92
CA VAL A 37 -11.49 9.41 1.74
C VAL A 37 -10.85 8.93 0.45
N ILE A 38 -9.90 9.73 -0.03
CA ILE A 38 -8.87 9.32 -0.98
C ILE A 38 -7.55 9.61 -0.27
N ALA A 39 -6.96 8.61 0.38
CA ALA A 39 -5.68 8.72 1.09
C ALA A 39 -4.60 8.02 0.27
N ILE A 40 -3.63 8.75 -0.27
CA ILE A 40 -2.53 8.14 -1.04
C ILE A 40 -1.21 8.84 -0.79
N ALA A 41 -0.12 8.09 -0.91
CA ALA A 41 1.22 8.62 -0.99
C ALA A 41 1.76 8.52 -2.43
N MET A 42 2.41 9.58 -2.88
CA MET A 42 3.24 9.61 -4.09
C MET A 42 4.62 9.01 -3.80
N GLY A 43 5.41 8.78 -4.85
CA GLY A 43 6.74 8.16 -4.73
C GLY A 43 6.67 6.63 -4.70
N ALA A 44 7.82 5.98 -4.92
CA ALA A 44 7.94 4.52 -4.94
C ALA A 44 7.52 3.90 -3.60
N ALA A 45 7.94 4.50 -2.47
CA ALA A 45 7.53 4.08 -1.14
C ALA A 45 6.02 4.24 -0.87
N GLY A 46 5.34 5.07 -1.67
CA GLY A 46 3.90 5.31 -1.61
C GLY A 46 3.05 4.25 -2.31
N MET A 47 3.66 3.35 -3.09
CA MET A 47 2.95 2.33 -3.87
C MET A 47 2.00 1.48 -3.02
N MET A 48 2.39 1.11 -1.80
CA MET A 48 1.54 0.33 -0.89
C MET A 48 0.19 0.98 -0.61
N THR A 49 0.16 2.32 -0.48
CA THR A 49 -1.09 3.04 -0.20
C THR A 49 -2.08 2.90 -1.36
N ARG A 50 -1.58 2.82 -2.59
CA ARG A 50 -2.40 2.67 -3.79
C ARG A 50 -2.97 1.25 -3.89
N LEU A 51 -2.18 0.25 -3.53
CA LEU A 51 -2.59 -1.15 -3.53
C LEU A 51 -3.60 -1.46 -2.42
N MET A 52 -3.38 -0.91 -1.22
CA MET A 52 -4.18 -1.23 -0.05
C MET A 52 -5.48 -0.45 0.06
N ALA A 53 -5.59 0.74 -0.57
CA ALA A 53 -6.78 1.58 -0.46
C ALA A 53 -8.11 0.83 -0.72
N PRO A 54 -8.24 -0.03 -1.75
CA PRO A 54 -9.50 -0.75 -2.00
C PRO A 54 -9.87 -1.80 -0.93
N CYS A 55 -8.96 -2.11 0.01
CA CYS A 55 -9.24 -3.02 1.13
C CYS A 55 -9.89 -2.31 2.34
N PHE A 56 -10.17 -1.00 2.26
CA PHE A 56 -10.75 -0.20 3.33
C PHE A 56 -12.04 0.47 2.88
N ASP A 57 -13.12 0.28 3.65
CA ASP A 57 -14.48 0.71 3.30
C ASP A 57 -14.60 2.21 3.05
N ALA A 58 -13.93 3.02 3.88
CA ALA A 58 -13.94 4.47 3.73
C ALA A 58 -13.16 4.97 2.49
N CYS A 59 -12.32 4.15 1.86
CA CYS A 59 -11.56 4.57 0.69
C CYS A 59 -12.41 4.51 -0.58
N LEU A 60 -12.69 5.67 -1.15
CA LEU A 60 -13.57 5.77 -2.32
C LEU A 60 -12.92 5.21 -3.60
N LEU A 61 -11.63 5.49 -3.80
CA LEU A 61 -10.89 5.08 -4.99
C LEU A 61 -9.37 5.11 -4.77
N THR A 62 -8.66 4.45 -5.69
CA THR A 62 -7.20 4.52 -5.84
C THR A 62 -6.83 5.03 -7.23
N TYR A 63 -5.54 5.28 -7.47
CA TYR A 63 -5.02 5.76 -8.74
C TYR A 63 -3.90 4.86 -9.26
N ALA A 64 -4.00 4.52 -10.53
CA ALA A 64 -2.98 3.81 -11.29
C ALA A 64 -2.78 4.49 -12.65
N SER A 65 -1.62 4.27 -13.26
CA SER A 65 -1.33 4.76 -14.61
C SER A 65 -1.94 3.86 -15.68
N SER A 66 -2.32 4.43 -16.82
CA SER A 66 -2.82 3.67 -17.97
C SER A 66 -1.70 2.95 -18.73
N THR A 67 -0.52 3.56 -18.78
CA THR A 67 0.69 3.01 -19.40
C THR A 67 1.83 2.98 -18.39
N PRO A 68 2.84 2.11 -18.58
CA PRO A 68 4.10 2.26 -17.87
C PRO A 68 4.58 3.69 -18.05
N THR A 69 4.83 4.40 -16.96
CA THR A 69 5.35 5.76 -17.07
C THR A 69 6.83 5.69 -17.37
N THR A 70 7.19 6.00 -18.62
CA THR A 70 8.55 6.38 -18.94
C THR A 70 8.82 7.75 -18.31
N GLY A 71 9.33 7.75 -17.08
CA GLY A 71 10.10 8.88 -16.54
C GLY A 71 9.38 10.10 -15.96
N THR A 72 8.11 10.06 -15.55
CA THR A 72 7.43 11.27 -15.00
C THR A 72 7.00 11.22 -13.53
N ALA A 73 6.89 10.06 -12.88
CA ALA A 73 6.77 9.96 -11.42
C ALA A 73 7.19 8.56 -10.91
N PRO A 74 8.21 8.43 -10.04
CA PRO A 74 8.58 7.17 -9.41
C PRO A 74 7.41 6.57 -8.62
N GLY A 75 7.11 5.28 -8.81
CA GLY A 75 6.07 4.56 -8.04
C GLY A 75 4.67 4.51 -8.65
N GLN A 76 4.48 4.94 -9.90
CA GLN A 76 3.19 4.74 -10.60
C GLN A 76 3.08 3.31 -11.12
N ILE A 77 2.35 2.49 -10.37
CA ILE A 77 1.87 1.18 -10.81
C ILE A 77 0.78 1.34 -11.88
N THR A 78 0.84 0.51 -12.92
CA THR A 78 -0.18 0.52 -13.98
C THR A 78 -1.47 -0.16 -13.52
N VAL A 79 -2.61 0.21 -14.11
CA VAL A 79 -3.90 -0.48 -13.87
C VAL A 79 -3.75 -1.97 -14.18
N ARG A 80 -3.06 -2.30 -15.27
CA ARG A 80 -2.81 -3.68 -15.67
C ARG A 80 -2.02 -4.43 -14.61
N GLU A 81 -0.98 -3.84 -14.04
CA GLU A 81 -0.20 -4.49 -13.00
C GLU A 81 -0.98 -4.64 -11.69
N MET A 82 -1.79 -3.65 -11.30
CA MET A 82 -2.70 -3.76 -10.16
C MET A 82 -3.65 -4.96 -10.29
N ILE A 83 -4.17 -5.22 -11.49
CA ILE A 83 -5.11 -6.31 -11.76
C ILE A 83 -4.35 -7.64 -11.94
N ASP A 84 -3.46 -7.71 -12.93
CA ASP A 84 -2.84 -8.96 -13.37
C ASP A 84 -1.90 -9.58 -12.32
N ARG A 85 -1.21 -8.73 -11.53
CA ARG A 85 -0.28 -9.17 -10.48
C ARG A 85 -0.95 -9.15 -9.12
N PHE A 86 -1.46 -8.00 -8.72
CA PHE A 86 -1.92 -7.78 -7.35
C PHE A 86 -3.38 -8.14 -7.11
N GLY A 87 -4.16 -8.46 -8.15
CA GLY A 87 -5.56 -8.86 -8.01
C GLY A 87 -6.44 -7.80 -7.35
N VAL A 88 -6.11 -6.52 -7.52
CA VAL A 88 -6.78 -5.38 -6.86
C VAL A 88 -8.26 -5.29 -7.24
N ASP A 89 -8.67 -5.80 -8.40
CA ASP A 89 -10.07 -5.92 -8.83
C ASP A 89 -10.90 -6.92 -8.02
N ARG A 90 -10.25 -7.74 -7.18
CA ARG A 90 -10.87 -8.83 -6.41
C ARG A 90 -10.83 -8.62 -4.90
N VAL A 91 -10.20 -7.55 -4.44
CA VAL A 91 -10.08 -7.28 -3.00
C VAL A 91 -11.39 -6.69 -2.45
N SER A 92 -11.55 -6.80 -1.15
CA SER A 92 -12.69 -6.31 -0.38
C SER A 92 -12.25 -5.86 1.01
N THR A 93 -13.21 -5.44 1.82
CA THR A 93 -12.99 -5.11 3.24
C THR A 93 -12.61 -6.31 4.09
N ASP A 94 -12.80 -7.54 3.60
CA ASP A 94 -12.43 -8.79 4.28
C ASP A 94 -11.05 -9.31 3.83
N THR A 95 -10.42 -8.68 2.83
CA THR A 95 -9.12 -9.10 2.32
C THR A 95 -8.02 -8.93 3.38
N GLU A 96 -7.24 -9.99 3.58
CA GLU A 96 -6.01 -9.97 4.39
C GLU A 96 -4.87 -9.33 3.59
N ILE A 97 -4.00 -8.57 4.26
CA ILE A 97 -2.92 -7.82 3.62
C ILE A 97 -1.58 -8.30 4.19
N ASP A 98 -0.80 -8.97 3.36
CA ASP A 98 0.58 -9.34 3.67
C ASP A 98 1.54 -8.34 3.06
N VAL A 99 2.24 -7.58 3.91
CA VAL A 99 3.31 -6.68 3.50
C VAL A 99 4.64 -7.44 3.55
N HIS A 100 5.27 -7.59 2.38
CA HIS A 100 6.56 -8.23 2.21
C HIS A 100 7.66 -7.18 2.25
N LEU A 101 8.28 -7.03 3.42
CA LEU A 101 9.39 -6.10 3.65
C LEU A 101 10.67 -6.66 3.04
N TYR A 102 11.43 -5.83 2.33
CA TYR A 102 12.77 -6.18 1.84
C TYR A 102 13.71 -4.99 1.97
N THR A 103 15.01 -5.22 2.04
CA THR A 103 15.98 -4.17 2.39
C THR A 103 16.92 -3.81 1.25
N LYS A 104 17.05 -4.68 0.25
CA LYS A 104 17.91 -4.45 -0.92
C LYS A 104 17.07 -4.43 -2.19
N PRO A 105 17.25 -3.46 -3.10
CA PRO A 105 16.56 -3.44 -4.39
C PRO A 105 16.72 -4.75 -5.19
N THR A 106 17.85 -5.45 -5.03
CA THR A 106 18.12 -6.74 -5.68
C THR A 106 17.15 -7.86 -5.27
N GLN A 107 16.41 -7.71 -4.17
CA GLN A 107 15.41 -8.68 -3.70
C GLN A 107 14.04 -8.46 -4.34
N GLU A 108 13.79 -7.27 -4.89
CA GLU A 108 12.48 -6.87 -5.42
C GLU A 108 11.91 -7.86 -6.44
N PRO A 109 12.66 -8.40 -7.43
CA PRO A 109 12.11 -9.38 -8.36
C PRO A 109 11.59 -10.64 -7.69
N ALA A 110 12.27 -11.12 -6.64
CA ALA A 110 11.86 -12.30 -5.90
C ALA A 110 10.63 -12.03 -5.02
N VAL A 111 10.54 -10.84 -4.43
CA VAL A 111 9.34 -10.39 -3.69
C VAL A 111 8.15 -10.25 -4.65
N LEU A 112 8.32 -9.59 -5.78
CA LEU A 112 7.27 -9.42 -6.79
C LEU A 112 6.79 -10.75 -7.39
N ALA A 113 7.63 -11.79 -7.39
CA ALA A 113 7.26 -13.12 -7.86
C ALA A 113 6.24 -13.81 -6.93
N ILE A 114 6.29 -13.53 -5.62
CA ILE A 114 5.35 -14.05 -4.63
C ILE A 114 4.13 -13.14 -4.42
N CYS A 115 4.17 -11.89 -4.90
CA CYS A 115 3.03 -10.97 -4.82
C CYS A 115 1.93 -11.31 -5.84
N ARG A 116 1.20 -12.41 -5.63
CA ARG A 116 0.04 -12.78 -6.46
C ARG A 116 -1.26 -12.68 -5.68
N GLY A 117 -2.05 -11.64 -5.96
CA GLY A 117 -3.32 -11.42 -5.25
C GLY A 117 -4.38 -12.46 -5.59
N THR A 118 -5.10 -12.92 -4.58
CA THR A 118 -6.18 -13.91 -4.72
C THR A 118 -7.58 -13.34 -4.48
N GLY A 119 -7.67 -12.09 -4.01
CA GLY A 119 -8.90 -11.48 -3.47
C GLY A 119 -9.06 -11.75 -1.98
N GLU A 120 -8.81 -12.98 -1.51
CA GLU A 120 -8.73 -13.28 -0.07
C GLU A 120 -7.50 -12.64 0.58
N ARG A 121 -6.40 -12.53 -0.18
CA ARG A 121 -5.12 -12.01 0.29
C ARG A 121 -4.49 -11.09 -0.74
N LEU A 122 -4.10 -9.90 -0.30
CA LEU A 122 -3.32 -8.93 -1.05
C LEU A 122 -1.86 -8.99 -0.56
N HIS A 123 -0.92 -9.16 -1.49
CA HIS A 123 0.50 -9.20 -1.18
C HIS A 123 1.17 -7.91 -1.65
N VAL A 124 1.78 -7.16 -0.73
CA VAL A 124 2.26 -5.80 -0.96
C VAL A 124 3.78 -5.74 -0.75
N PRO A 125 4.58 -5.43 -1.78
CA PRO A 125 6.03 -5.24 -1.62
C PRO A 125 6.31 -3.89 -0.95
N ALA A 126 7.29 -3.87 -0.05
CA ALA A 126 7.73 -2.63 0.59
C ALA A 126 9.24 -2.65 0.87
N GLN A 127 10.00 -1.82 0.17
CA GLN A 127 11.42 -1.64 0.47
C GLN A 127 11.60 -0.78 1.72
N VAL A 128 12.29 -1.28 2.73
CA VAL A 128 12.49 -0.61 4.01
C VAL A 128 13.97 -0.57 4.37
N ASP A 129 14.40 0.49 5.05
CA ASP A 129 15.75 0.54 5.60
C ASP A 129 15.96 -0.61 6.61
N PRO A 130 17.11 -1.31 6.60
CA PRO A 130 17.36 -2.45 7.50
C PRO A 130 17.10 -2.15 8.97
N GLU A 131 17.45 -0.95 9.42
CA GLU A 131 17.29 -0.49 10.81
C GLU A 131 15.81 -0.25 11.18
N GLN A 132 14.95 -0.05 10.19
CA GLN A 132 13.53 0.27 10.39
C GLN A 132 12.62 -0.96 10.30
N VAL A 133 13.12 -2.12 9.85
CA VAL A 133 12.30 -3.34 9.61
C VAL A 133 11.43 -3.68 10.82
N GLY A 134 12.02 -3.76 12.01
CA GLY A 134 11.28 -4.14 13.23
C GLY A 134 10.21 -3.13 13.61
N THR A 135 10.51 -1.83 13.50
CA THR A 135 9.56 -0.75 13.79
C THR A 135 8.42 -0.75 12.79
N VAL A 136 8.72 -0.79 11.49
CA VAL A 136 7.72 -0.80 10.41
C VAL A 136 6.81 -2.02 10.53
N ALA A 137 7.38 -3.22 10.74
CA ALA A 137 6.60 -4.43 10.88
C ALA A 137 5.62 -4.33 12.06
N LYS A 138 6.15 -3.97 13.23
CA LYS A 138 5.33 -3.81 14.44
C LYS A 138 4.23 -2.76 14.26
N THR A 139 4.54 -1.62 13.64
CA THR A 139 3.56 -0.56 13.44
C THR A 139 2.45 -1.00 12.50
N LEU A 140 2.78 -1.63 11.36
CA LEU A 140 1.78 -2.12 10.41
C LEU A 140 0.87 -3.19 11.03
N ASP A 141 1.43 -4.15 11.76
CA ASP A 141 0.67 -5.20 12.46
C ASP A 141 -0.30 -4.62 13.51
N GLN A 142 0.04 -3.46 14.09
CA GLN A 142 -0.80 -2.78 15.09
C GLN A 142 -1.92 -1.95 14.48
N LEU A 143 -1.83 -1.57 13.20
CA LEU A 143 -2.86 -0.74 12.56
C LEU A 143 -4.16 -1.51 12.36
N SER A 144 -4.11 -2.78 11.98
CA SER A 144 -5.28 -3.60 11.73
C SER A 144 -4.94 -5.08 11.89
N PRO A 145 -5.84 -5.91 12.46
CA PRO A 145 -5.63 -7.35 12.54
C PRO A 145 -5.51 -8.04 11.17
N ARG A 146 -5.98 -7.38 10.10
CA ARG A 146 -5.86 -7.87 8.70
C ARG A 146 -4.52 -7.55 8.06
N ILE A 147 -3.67 -6.75 8.68
CA ILE A 147 -2.36 -6.37 8.14
C ILE A 147 -1.30 -7.19 8.86
N ARG A 148 -0.46 -7.88 8.08
CA ARG A 148 0.71 -8.59 8.57
C ARG A 148 1.94 -8.19 7.77
N ALA A 149 2.96 -7.70 8.43
CA ALA A 149 4.23 -7.32 7.82
C ALA A 149 5.34 -8.31 8.17
N THR A 150 6.00 -8.87 7.16
CA THR A 150 7.07 -9.85 7.34
C THR A 150 8.29 -9.50 6.51
N LEU A 151 9.49 -9.72 7.09
CA LEU A 151 10.74 -9.59 6.34
C LEU A 151 10.86 -10.76 5.36
N PHE A 152 10.97 -10.45 4.08
CA PHE A 152 11.24 -11.41 3.03
C PHE A 152 12.55 -12.14 3.29
N GLN A 153 12.46 -13.46 3.37
CA GLN A 153 13.61 -14.35 3.42
C GLN A 153 13.73 -15.09 2.09
N PRO A 154 14.81 -14.90 1.32
CA PRO A 154 15.04 -15.72 0.14
C PRO A 154 15.14 -17.18 0.59
N HIS A 155 14.49 -18.09 -0.14
CA HIS A 155 14.78 -19.51 0.02
C HIS A 155 16.25 -19.76 -0.34
N PRO A 156 16.96 -20.63 0.41
CA PRO A 156 18.34 -21.00 0.11
C PRO A 156 18.48 -21.70 -1.25
#